data_AF-A0A0M3DM71-F1
#
_entry.id   AF-A0A0M3DM71-F1
#
_cell.length_a   1.000
_cell.length_b   1.000
_cell.length_c   1.000
_cell.angle_alpha   90.00
_cell.angle_beta   90.00
_cell.angle_gamma   90.00
#
_symmetry.space_group_name_H-M   'P 1'
#
loop_
_entity.id
_entity.type
_entity.pdbx_description
1 polymer ?
#
loop_
_entity_poly.entity_id
_entity_poly.type
_entity_poly.pdbx_seq_one_letter_code
_entity_poly.pdbx_strand_id
1 'polypeptide(L)'
;MNLQKMIYIYGSMALGVAVLFCLLYATIIWYRDYYSKSKTIYILLSLPQPRFNIYISKLIMVLVMIYGVIACQFLFWYIDLNIIKAIAGIGSPNFVNVYTNMMQSINQINVVSPYLLDFLMIDLFGIIIAVVVIFTGVLIERSFKKVGVLLGVGYILITIIGYVFIIGLDTDVLGNLLLNHIIYYILLFVVSILISYRLINKRVCV
;
A
#
# COMPACT_ATOMS: atom_id res chain seq x y z
N MET A 1 -16.73 -22.65 -15.69
CA MET A 1 -17.09 -21.38 -15.02
C MET A 1 -16.67 -21.35 -13.54
N ASN A 2 -16.81 -22.43 -12.75
CA ASN A 2 -16.41 -22.44 -11.32
C ASN A 2 -14.89 -22.47 -11.06
N LEU A 3 -14.11 -23.23 -11.84
CA LEU A 3 -12.65 -23.35 -11.63
C LEU A 3 -11.91 -22.01 -11.73
N GLN A 4 -12.26 -21.22 -12.75
CA GLN A 4 -11.69 -19.92 -13.04
C GLN A 4 -11.95 -18.89 -11.93
N LYS A 5 -13.19 -18.86 -11.40
CA LYS A 5 -13.53 -18.01 -10.25
C LYS A 5 -12.74 -18.39 -9.00
N MET A 6 -12.57 -19.69 -8.74
CA MET A 6 -11.79 -20.17 -7.60
C MET A 6 -10.33 -19.73 -7.69
N ILE A 7 -9.69 -19.86 -8.86
CA ILE A 7 -8.29 -19.42 -9.08
C ILE A 7 -8.14 -17.93 -8.79
N TYR A 8 -9.07 -17.09 -9.27
CA TYR A 8 -9.01 -15.66 -9.00
C TYR A 8 -9.19 -15.34 -7.51
N ILE A 9 -10.15 -15.98 -6.83
CA ILE A 9 -10.40 -15.75 -5.39
C ILE A 9 -9.18 -16.14 -4.55
N TYR A 10 -8.57 -17.31 -4.81
CA TYR A 10 -7.37 -17.71 -4.08
C TYR A 10 -6.18 -16.81 -4.41
N GLY A 11 -6.05 -16.36 -5.66
CA GLY A 11 -5.02 -15.40 -6.07
C GLY A 11 -5.17 -14.03 -5.41
N SER A 12 -6.39 -13.49 -5.32
CA SER A 12 -6.65 -12.21 -4.67
C SER A 12 -6.43 -12.28 -3.15
N MET A 13 -6.80 -13.38 -2.50
CA MET A 13 -6.47 -13.63 -1.09
C MET A 13 -4.96 -13.72 -0.86
N ALA A 14 -4.23 -14.44 -1.71
CA ALA A 14 -2.77 -14.54 -1.62
C ALA A 14 -2.09 -13.17 -1.77
N LEU A 15 -2.56 -12.34 -2.70
CA LEU A 15 -2.08 -10.97 -2.87
C LEU A 15 -2.34 -10.13 -1.61
N GLY A 16 -3.55 -10.17 -1.05
CA GLY A 16 -3.89 -9.43 0.16
C GLY A 16 -2.98 -9.80 1.35
N VAL A 17 -2.72 -11.10 1.54
CA VAL A 17 -1.80 -11.58 2.57
C VAL A 17 -0.36 -11.13 2.30
N ALA A 18 0.10 -11.21 1.06
CA ALA A 18 1.46 -10.79 0.69
C ALA A 18 1.66 -9.28 0.91
N VAL A 19 0.68 -8.44 0.57
CA VAL A 19 0.71 -6.99 0.84
C VAL A 19 0.75 -6.72 2.34
N LEU A 20 -0.04 -7.42 3.14
CA LEU A 20 0.01 -7.31 4.62
C LEU A 20 1.40 -7.67 5.17
N PHE A 21 2.02 -8.75 4.69
CA PHE A 21 3.39 -9.09 5.06
C PHE A 21 4.40 -8.01 4.65
N CYS A 22 4.23 -7.39 3.48
CA CYS A 22 5.07 -6.28 3.04
C CYS A 22 4.94 -5.06 3.98
N LEU A 23 3.73 -4.74 4.43
CA LEU A 23 3.49 -3.67 5.40
C LEU A 23 4.08 -3.98 6.77
N LEU A 24 4.01 -5.22 7.24
CA LEU A 24 4.69 -5.64 8.47
C LEU A 24 6.21 -5.53 8.31
N TYR A 25 6.75 -5.98 7.18
CA TYR A 25 8.18 -5.88 6.89
C TYR A 25 8.67 -4.44 6.87
N ALA A 26 7.86 -3.50 6.38
CA ALA A 26 8.15 -2.08 6.41
C ALA A 26 8.44 -1.57 7.82
N THR A 27 7.65 -2.00 8.82
CA THR A 27 7.91 -1.63 10.23
C THR A 27 9.19 -2.30 10.74
N ILE A 28 9.40 -3.59 10.44
CA ILE A 28 10.60 -4.35 10.87
C ILE A 28 11.90 -3.72 10.35
N ILE A 29 11.95 -3.21 9.12
CA ILE A 29 13.13 -2.52 8.57
C ILE A 29 13.53 -1.34 9.47
N TRP A 30 12.57 -0.56 9.93
CA TRP A 30 12.82 0.52 10.87
C TRP A 30 13.27 -0.02 12.23
N TYR A 31 12.64 -1.06 12.76
CA TYR A 31 13.05 -1.63 14.05
C TYR A 31 14.46 -2.23 14.03
N ARG A 32 14.82 -3.00 12.99
CA ARG A 32 16.13 -3.63 12.84
C ARG A 32 17.24 -2.59 12.85
N ASP A 33 17.03 -1.52 12.10
CA ASP A 33 18.01 -0.47 11.99
C ASP A 33 18.18 0.21 13.36
N TYR A 34 17.12 0.71 13.99
CA TYR A 34 17.28 1.45 15.26
C TYR A 34 17.62 0.59 16.48
N TYR A 35 17.30 -0.71 16.48
CA TYR A 35 17.63 -1.62 17.59
C TYR A 35 19.10 -2.04 17.58
N SER A 36 19.73 -2.03 16.41
CA SER A 36 21.14 -2.34 16.31
C SER A 36 21.96 -1.14 16.80
N LYS A 37 22.52 -1.23 18.02
CA LYS A 37 23.70 -0.43 18.44
C LYS A 37 24.94 -0.69 17.55
N SER A 38 24.76 -1.16 16.33
CA SER A 38 25.84 -1.39 15.39
C SER A 38 26.28 -0.07 14.77
N LYS A 39 27.58 0.08 14.59
CA LYS A 39 28.25 1.26 14.01
C LYS A 39 27.65 1.72 12.67
N THR A 40 26.88 0.88 11.98
CA THR A 40 26.39 1.08 10.61
C THR A 40 25.47 2.29 10.46
N ILE A 41 24.52 2.51 11.36
CA ILE A 41 23.59 3.66 11.29
C ILE A 41 24.24 4.95 11.73
N TYR A 42 25.15 4.86 12.70
CA TYR A 42 25.97 6.00 13.10
C TYR A 42 26.84 6.48 11.93
N ILE A 43 27.43 5.54 11.17
CA ILE A 43 28.17 5.83 9.94
C ILE A 43 27.25 6.41 8.86
N LEU A 44 26.08 5.81 8.62
CA LEU A 44 25.10 6.27 7.63
C LEU A 44 24.52 7.67 7.92
N LEU A 45 24.30 7.99 9.19
CA LEU A 45 23.83 9.31 9.65
C LEU A 45 24.96 10.35 9.76
N SER A 46 26.22 9.91 9.80
CA SER A 46 27.42 10.77 9.78
C SER A 46 27.93 11.09 8.37
N LEU A 47 27.40 10.41 7.34
CA LEU A 47 27.64 10.79 5.94
C LEU A 47 27.08 12.19 5.68
N PRO A 48 27.75 13.03 4.86
CA PRO A 48 27.33 14.41 4.53
C PRO A 48 26.11 14.46 3.59
N GLN A 49 25.28 13.41 3.60
CA GLN A 49 24.05 13.30 2.84
C GLN A 49 22.87 13.75 3.71
N PRO A 50 21.84 14.39 3.12
CA PRO A 50 20.66 14.76 3.89
C PRO A 50 20.00 13.50 4.48
N ARG A 51 19.74 13.51 5.78
CA ARG A 51 19.14 12.37 6.53
C ARG A 51 17.80 11.91 5.93
N PHE A 52 17.13 12.79 5.19
CA PHE A 52 15.91 12.51 4.46
C PHE A 52 16.10 11.55 3.27
N ASN A 53 17.29 11.45 2.67
CA ASN A 53 17.55 10.48 1.60
C ASN A 53 17.45 9.02 2.10
N ILE A 54 17.80 8.77 3.37
CA ILE A 54 17.64 7.43 3.98
C ILE A 54 16.16 7.07 4.06
N TYR A 55 15.31 8.04 4.41
CA TYR A 55 13.86 7.86 4.43
C TYR A 55 13.31 7.56 3.04
N ILE A 56 13.66 8.38 2.03
CA ILE A 56 13.21 8.18 0.64
C ILE A 56 13.67 6.81 0.12
N SER A 57 14.93 6.43 0.35
CA SER A 57 15.46 5.15 -0.12
C SER A 57 14.70 3.95 0.44
N LYS A 58 14.36 3.97 1.74
CA LYS A 58 13.55 2.92 2.37
C LYS A 58 12.11 2.90 1.85
N LEU A 59 11.52 4.08 1.65
CA LEU A 59 10.18 4.20 1.09
C LEU A 59 10.14 3.59 -0.31
N ILE A 60 11.08 3.95 -1.19
CA ILE A 60 11.17 3.40 -2.55
C ILE A 60 11.39 1.88 -2.50
N MET A 61 12.27 1.37 -1.62
CA MET A 61 12.48 -0.07 -1.44
C MET A 61 11.18 -0.81 -1.15
N VAL A 62 10.40 -0.33 -0.17
CA VAL A 62 9.13 -0.97 0.21
C VAL A 62 8.09 -0.87 -0.91
N LEU A 63 8.00 0.27 -1.59
CA LEU A 63 7.09 0.42 -2.73
C LEU A 63 7.43 -0.52 -3.87
N VAL A 64 8.72 -0.62 -4.25
CA VAL A 64 9.18 -1.53 -5.30
C VAL A 64 8.87 -2.99 -4.92
N MET A 65 9.02 -3.35 -3.64
CA MET A 65 8.66 -4.68 -3.16
C MET A 65 7.16 -4.97 -3.30
N ILE A 66 6.28 -4.04 -2.89
CA ILE A 66 4.83 -4.21 -2.99
C ILE A 66 4.39 -4.28 -4.46
N TYR A 67 4.84 -3.33 -5.30
CA TYR A 67 4.50 -3.34 -6.72
C TYR A 67 5.08 -4.55 -7.45
N GLY A 68 6.25 -5.05 -7.04
CA GLY A 68 6.83 -6.29 -7.55
C GLY A 68 5.91 -7.49 -7.29
N VAL A 69 5.37 -7.62 -6.08
CA VAL A 69 4.40 -8.68 -5.73
C VAL A 69 3.12 -8.56 -6.57
N ILE A 70 2.57 -7.35 -6.71
CA ILE A 70 1.38 -7.11 -7.53
C ILE A 70 1.65 -7.49 -9.00
N ALA A 71 2.78 -7.06 -9.57
CA ALA A 71 3.17 -7.38 -10.93
C ALA A 71 3.35 -8.90 -11.15
N CYS A 72 4.00 -9.59 -10.21
CA CYS A 72 4.12 -11.05 -10.25
C CYS A 72 2.74 -11.73 -10.22
N GLN A 73 1.80 -11.23 -9.42
CA GLN A 73 0.44 -11.77 -9.38
C GLN A 73 -0.29 -11.65 -10.72
N PHE A 74 -0.22 -10.49 -11.37
CA PHE A 74 -0.78 -10.30 -12.71
C PHE A 74 -0.15 -11.23 -13.75
N LEU A 75 1.17 -11.46 -13.66
CA LEU A 75 1.88 -12.37 -14.53
C LEU A 75 1.40 -13.82 -14.33
N PHE A 76 1.22 -14.26 -13.08
CA PHE A 76 0.68 -15.59 -12.78
C PHE A 76 -0.76 -15.77 -13.29
N TRP A 77 -1.63 -14.78 -13.10
CA TRP A 77 -2.98 -14.84 -13.67
C TRP A 77 -2.97 -14.98 -15.19
N TYR A 78 -2.08 -14.27 -15.89
CA TYR A 78 -1.93 -14.41 -17.33
C TYR A 78 -1.45 -15.82 -17.73
N ILE A 79 -0.49 -16.40 -17.00
CA ILE A 79 -0.02 -17.77 -17.23
C ILE A 79 -1.14 -18.79 -17.00
N ASP A 80 -1.84 -18.71 -15.87
CA ASP A 80 -2.92 -19.63 -15.50
C ASP A 80 -4.03 -19.64 -16.55
N LEU A 81 -4.40 -18.47 -17.03
CA LEU A 81 -5.38 -18.33 -18.11
C LEU A 81 -4.91 -19.01 -19.40
N ASN A 82 -3.64 -18.83 -19.79
CA ASN A 82 -3.10 -19.48 -20.99
C ASN A 82 -3.06 -21.01 -20.85
N ILE A 83 -2.74 -21.53 -19.66
CA ILE A 83 -2.77 -22.97 -19.37
C ILE A 83 -4.19 -23.52 -19.51
N ILE A 84 -5.18 -22.83 -18.91
CA ILE A 84 -6.60 -23.23 -19.01
C ILE A 84 -7.07 -23.20 -20.46
N LYS A 85 -6.67 -22.20 -21.24
CA LYS A 85 -6.96 -22.11 -22.68
C LYS A 85 -6.43 -23.33 -23.43
N ALA A 86 -5.17 -23.69 -23.17
CA ALA A 86 -4.51 -24.82 -23.81
C ALA A 86 -5.18 -26.15 -23.47
N ILE A 87 -5.55 -26.36 -22.20
CA ILE A 87 -6.19 -27.60 -21.73
C ILE A 87 -7.64 -27.72 -22.23
N ALA A 88 -8.40 -26.63 -22.24
CA ALA A 88 -9.82 -26.67 -22.54
C ALA A 88 -10.15 -26.60 -24.05
N GLY A 89 -9.17 -26.37 -24.92
CA GLY A 89 -9.35 -26.36 -26.38
C GLY A 89 -10.31 -25.29 -26.91
N ILE A 90 -10.57 -24.23 -26.11
CA ILE A 90 -11.60 -23.22 -26.39
C ILE A 90 -11.03 -22.15 -27.32
N GLY A 91 -11.74 -21.84 -28.41
CA GLY A 91 -11.41 -20.74 -29.32
C GLY A 91 -11.39 -19.36 -28.63
N SER A 92 -10.48 -18.51 -29.10
CA SER A 92 -10.19 -17.13 -28.65
C SER A 92 -11.41 -16.24 -28.24
N PRO A 93 -12.54 -16.17 -28.98
CA PRO A 93 -13.58 -15.18 -28.69
C PRO A 93 -14.34 -15.42 -27.37
N ASN A 94 -14.51 -16.67 -26.94
CA ASN A 94 -15.13 -16.97 -25.64
C ASN A 94 -14.20 -16.66 -24.46
N PHE A 95 -12.90 -16.45 -24.73
CA PHE A 95 -11.88 -16.24 -23.71
C PHE A 95 -11.85 -14.79 -23.20
N VAL A 96 -12.06 -13.82 -24.09
CA VAL A 96 -12.18 -12.39 -23.73
C VAL A 96 -13.40 -12.14 -22.84
N ASN A 97 -14.52 -12.79 -23.17
CA ASN A 97 -15.76 -12.67 -22.41
C ASN A 97 -15.66 -13.32 -21.01
N VAL A 98 -14.75 -14.29 -20.84
CA VAL A 98 -14.47 -14.91 -19.55
C VAL A 98 -13.61 -14.01 -18.66
N TYR A 99 -12.63 -13.29 -19.22
CA TYR A 99 -11.81 -12.33 -18.48
C TYR A 99 -12.65 -11.17 -17.92
N THR A 100 -13.51 -10.59 -18.75
CA THR A 100 -14.45 -9.54 -18.33
C THR A 100 -15.45 -10.05 -17.30
N ASN A 101 -16.00 -11.25 -17.49
CA ASN A 101 -16.90 -11.87 -16.52
C ASN A 101 -16.19 -12.25 -15.21
N MET A 102 -14.89 -12.57 -15.20
CA MET A 102 -14.14 -12.82 -13.97
C MET A 102 -13.98 -11.54 -13.14
N MET A 103 -13.59 -10.43 -13.79
CA MET A 103 -13.44 -9.13 -13.12
C MET A 103 -14.77 -8.56 -12.61
N GLN A 104 -15.87 -8.79 -13.33
CA GLN A 104 -17.20 -8.26 -13.00
C GLN A 104 -18.03 -9.14 -12.05
N SER A 105 -17.79 -10.46 -11.98
CA SER A 105 -18.69 -11.37 -11.26
C SER A 105 -18.38 -11.57 -9.76
N ILE A 106 -17.42 -10.84 -9.21
CA ILE A 106 -16.95 -11.02 -7.83
C ILE A 106 -17.40 -9.82 -7.00
N ASN A 107 -18.68 -9.86 -6.62
CA ASN A 107 -19.34 -8.84 -5.78
C ASN A 107 -18.87 -8.84 -4.31
N GLN A 108 -17.86 -9.64 -3.92
CA GLN A 108 -17.63 -9.92 -2.49
C GLN A 108 -16.20 -9.65 -2.01
N ILE A 109 -15.15 -9.86 -2.82
CA ILE A 109 -13.76 -9.55 -2.42
C ILE A 109 -12.92 -9.22 -3.67
N ASN A 110 -13.08 -8.00 -4.20
CA ASN A 110 -12.17 -7.48 -5.23
C ASN A 110 -11.07 -6.68 -4.52
N VAL A 111 -9.91 -7.32 -4.35
CA VAL A 111 -8.68 -6.66 -3.88
C VAL A 111 -8.09 -5.77 -4.98
N VAL A 112 -8.45 -6.04 -6.24
CA VAL A 112 -8.10 -5.23 -7.40
C VAL A 112 -9.39 -4.71 -8.00
N SER A 113 -9.52 -3.39 -8.12
CA SER A 113 -10.72 -2.81 -8.72
C SER A 113 -10.77 -3.08 -10.23
N PRO A 114 -11.93 -3.48 -10.78
CA PRO A 114 -12.07 -3.75 -12.21
C PRO A 114 -12.12 -2.45 -13.05
N TYR A 115 -12.40 -1.30 -12.43
CA TYR A 115 -12.45 -0.01 -13.10
C TYR A 115 -11.09 0.69 -13.04
N LEU A 116 -10.63 1.21 -14.18
CA LEU A 116 -9.32 1.86 -14.33
C LEU A 116 -9.09 3.03 -13.35
N LEU A 117 -10.12 3.86 -13.13
CA LEU A 117 -10.04 5.01 -12.22
C LEU A 117 -9.91 4.56 -10.77
N ASP A 118 -10.74 3.61 -10.35
CA ASP A 118 -10.72 3.06 -9.00
C ASP A 118 -9.43 2.29 -8.72
N PHE A 119 -8.92 1.56 -9.72
CA PHE A 119 -7.63 0.88 -9.67
C PHE A 119 -6.48 1.86 -9.46
N LEU A 120 -6.45 2.97 -10.22
CA LEU A 120 -5.46 4.02 -10.02
C LEU A 120 -5.56 4.64 -8.63
N MET A 121 -6.77 4.98 -8.18
CA MET A 121 -6.97 5.66 -6.90
C MET A 121 -6.68 4.77 -5.69
N ILE A 122 -7.27 3.57 -5.63
CA ILE A 122 -7.22 2.71 -4.45
C ILE A 122 -5.96 1.83 -4.50
N ASP A 123 -5.76 1.12 -5.61
CA ASP A 123 -4.73 0.08 -5.70
C ASP A 123 -3.34 0.67 -6.00
N LEU A 124 -3.26 1.85 -6.62
CA LEU A 124 -1.98 2.51 -6.90
C LEU A 124 -1.68 3.61 -5.88
N PHE A 125 -2.49 4.67 -5.81
CA PHE A 125 -2.23 5.79 -4.89
C PHE A 125 -2.52 5.45 -3.43
N GLY A 126 -3.57 4.69 -3.14
CA GLY A 126 -3.93 4.29 -1.78
C GLY A 126 -2.81 3.51 -1.08
N ILE A 127 -2.17 2.57 -1.79
CA ILE A 127 -1.02 1.81 -1.27
C ILE A 127 0.15 2.72 -0.93
N ILE A 128 0.49 3.68 -1.80
CA ILE A 128 1.59 4.63 -1.54
C ILE A 128 1.31 5.41 -0.26
N ILE A 129 0.09 5.92 -0.11
CA ILE A 129 -0.30 6.73 1.04
C ILE A 129 -0.31 5.89 2.31
N ALA A 130 -0.82 4.66 2.26
CA ALA A 130 -0.79 3.73 3.39
C ALA A 130 0.64 3.48 3.87
N VAL A 131 1.59 3.22 2.95
CA VAL A 131 3.00 3.03 3.29
C VAL A 131 3.57 4.29 3.92
N VAL A 132 3.30 5.48 3.36
CA VAL A 132 3.78 6.75 3.91
C VAL A 132 3.25 6.97 5.32
N VAL A 133 1.95 6.76 5.55
CA VAL A 133 1.29 6.91 6.87
C VAL A 133 1.87 5.95 7.91
N ILE A 134 2.15 4.69 7.54
CA ILE A 134 2.80 3.74 8.44
C ILE A 134 4.23 4.19 8.76
N PHE A 135 4.99 4.63 7.75
CA PHE A 135 6.34 5.14 7.94
C PHE A 135 6.36 6.36 8.87
N THR A 136 5.40 7.28 8.74
CA THR A 136 5.31 8.47 9.61
C THR A 136 4.91 8.08 11.03
N GLY A 137 3.98 7.13 11.19
CA GLY A 137 3.61 6.57 12.50
C GLY A 137 4.81 5.96 13.23
N VAL A 138 5.62 5.16 12.53
CA VAL A 138 6.85 4.56 13.10
C VAL A 138 7.89 5.62 13.47
N LEU A 139 8.04 6.68 12.67
CA LEU A 139 8.92 7.81 12.98
C LEU A 139 8.47 8.59 14.23
N ILE A 140 7.15 8.80 14.39
CA ILE A 140 6.55 9.42 15.57
C ILE A 140 6.82 8.57 16.80
N GLU A 141 6.61 7.26 16.69
CA GLU A 141 6.89 6.30 17.76
C GLU A 141 8.30 6.49 18.31
N ARG A 142 9.28 6.50 17.41
CA ARG A 142 10.68 6.60 17.79
C ARG A 142 11.08 7.96 18.33
N SER A 143 10.49 9.04 17.82
CA SER A 143 10.82 10.39 18.27
C SER A 143 10.40 10.69 19.70
N PHE A 144 9.36 10.03 20.22
CA PHE A 144 8.81 10.28 21.56
C PHE A 144 8.87 9.08 22.52
N LYS A 145 9.65 8.04 22.18
CA LYS A 145 9.87 6.84 23.02
C LYS A 145 8.53 6.21 23.48
N LYS A 146 8.32 6.06 24.79
CA LYS A 146 7.12 5.41 25.37
C LYS A 146 5.81 6.14 25.03
N VAL A 147 5.83 7.48 24.96
CA VAL A 147 4.65 8.29 24.58
C VAL A 147 4.45 8.26 23.06
N GLY A 148 5.53 8.04 22.31
CA GLY A 148 5.50 7.96 20.85
C GLY A 148 4.66 6.80 20.33
N VAL A 149 4.68 5.64 20.98
CA VAL A 149 3.88 4.47 20.55
C VAL A 149 2.40 4.85 20.49
N LEU A 150 1.90 5.50 21.54
CA LEU A 150 0.51 5.95 21.60
C LEU A 150 0.21 6.98 20.49
N LEU A 151 1.10 7.94 20.27
CA LEU A 151 0.93 8.98 19.24
C LEU A 151 1.01 8.42 17.81
N GLY A 152 1.89 7.46 17.55
CA GLY A 152 2.04 6.82 16.24
C GLY A 152 0.83 5.97 15.87
N VAL A 153 0.37 5.13 16.80
CA VAL A 153 -0.87 4.35 16.61
C VAL A 153 -2.08 5.28 16.50
N GLY A 154 -2.15 6.33 17.32
CA GLY A 154 -3.20 7.34 17.24
C GLY A 154 -3.25 8.03 15.88
N TYR A 155 -2.10 8.39 15.31
CA TYR A 155 -2.02 8.97 13.97
C TYR A 155 -2.60 8.02 12.90
N ILE A 156 -2.19 6.75 12.90
CA ILE A 156 -2.70 5.74 11.97
C ILE A 156 -4.23 5.59 12.12
N LEU A 157 -4.73 5.48 13.34
CA LEU A 157 -6.18 5.37 13.60
C LEU A 157 -6.95 6.59 13.11
N ILE A 158 -6.45 7.81 13.37
CA ILE A 158 -7.08 9.05 12.90
C ILE A 158 -7.15 9.09 11.37
N THR A 159 -6.09 8.64 10.67
CA THR A 159 -6.12 8.58 9.20
C THR A 159 -7.13 7.56 8.68
N ILE A 160 -7.27 6.40 9.33
CA ILE A 160 -8.27 5.39 8.94
C ILE A 160 -9.69 5.91 9.18
N ILE A 161 -9.94 6.49 10.36
CA ILE A 161 -11.25 7.06 10.71
C ILE A 161 -11.59 8.20 9.73
N GLY A 162 -10.62 9.06 9.41
CA GLY A 162 -10.81 10.14 8.43
C GLY A 162 -11.21 9.60 7.06
N TYR A 163 -10.57 8.54 6.58
CA TYR A 163 -10.92 7.91 5.31
C TYR A 163 -12.33 7.31 5.31
N VAL A 164 -12.70 6.58 6.38
CA VAL A 164 -14.05 6.01 6.54
C VAL A 164 -15.11 7.12 6.59
N PHE A 165 -14.80 8.24 7.25
CA PHE A 165 -15.70 9.39 7.33
C PHE A 165 -15.96 10.03 5.97
N ILE A 166 -14.94 10.14 5.09
CA ILE A 166 -15.14 10.65 3.72
C ILE A 166 -16.09 9.74 2.93
N ILE A 167 -15.84 8.42 2.95
CA ILE A 167 -16.72 7.45 2.29
C ILE A 167 -18.16 7.54 2.83
N GLY A 168 -18.33 7.73 4.13
CA GLY A 168 -19.65 7.85 4.77
C GLY A 168 -20.38 9.15 4.48
N LEU A 169 -19.68 10.24 4.17
CA LEU A 169 -20.29 11.52 3.77
C LEU A 169 -20.71 11.57 2.30
N ASP A 170 -20.13 10.70 1.48
CA ASP A 170 -20.38 10.65 0.04
C ASP A 170 -21.81 10.18 -0.31
N THR A 171 -22.57 9.60 0.63
CA THR A 171 -23.96 9.17 0.36
C THR A 171 -24.96 10.31 0.26
N ASP A 172 -24.66 11.51 0.79
CA ASP A 172 -25.71 12.53 1.00
C ASP A 172 -25.36 13.99 0.59
N VAL A 173 -24.09 14.42 0.47
CA VAL A 173 -23.78 15.88 0.41
C VAL A 173 -22.81 16.36 -0.69
N LEU A 174 -21.83 15.55 -1.15
CA LEU A 174 -20.87 15.98 -2.18
C LEU A 174 -20.97 15.09 -3.43
N GLY A 175 -21.63 15.59 -4.48
CA GLY A 175 -21.88 14.82 -5.72
C GLY A 175 -20.65 14.35 -6.53
N ASN A 176 -19.41 14.54 -6.05
CA ASN A 176 -18.17 14.14 -6.74
C ASN A 176 -17.22 13.33 -5.84
N LEU A 177 -17.50 12.04 -5.66
CA LEU A 177 -16.72 11.07 -4.86
C LEU A 177 -15.23 11.02 -5.25
N LEU A 178 -14.92 11.00 -6.55
CA LEU A 178 -13.53 10.99 -7.04
C LEU A 178 -12.74 12.23 -6.60
N LEU A 179 -13.36 13.41 -6.63
CA LEU A 179 -12.70 14.67 -6.30
C LEU A 179 -12.35 14.71 -4.81
N ASN A 180 -13.25 14.23 -3.95
CA ASN A 180 -13.03 14.13 -2.50
C ASN A 180 -11.86 13.21 -2.16
N HIS A 181 -11.80 12.03 -2.78
CA HIS A 181 -10.68 11.11 -2.58
C HIS A 181 -9.35 11.73 -3.01
N ILE A 182 -9.30 12.41 -4.15
CA ILE A 182 -8.08 13.06 -4.64
C ILE A 182 -7.60 14.13 -3.66
N ILE A 183 -8.50 15.02 -3.21
CA ILE A 183 -8.15 16.08 -2.24
C ILE A 183 -7.61 15.47 -0.95
N TYR A 184 -8.30 14.47 -0.42
CA TYR A 184 -7.90 13.82 0.83
C TYR A 184 -6.52 13.15 0.73
N TYR A 185 -6.28 12.44 -0.38
CA TYR A 185 -5.00 11.79 -0.65
C TYR A 185 -3.85 12.78 -0.77
N ILE A 186 -4.05 13.88 -1.50
CA ILE A 186 -3.03 14.94 -1.62
C ILE A 186 -2.75 15.56 -0.25
N LEU A 187 -3.79 15.89 0.51
CA LEU A 187 -3.66 16.51 1.82
C LEU A 187 -2.89 15.59 2.78
N LEU A 188 -3.29 14.30 2.86
CA LEU A 188 -2.59 13.31 3.68
C LEU A 188 -1.12 13.16 3.27
N PHE A 189 -0.83 13.08 1.96
CA PHE A 189 0.53 12.93 1.47
C PHE A 189 1.42 14.12 1.86
N VAL A 190 0.91 15.35 1.69
CA VAL A 190 1.65 16.57 2.06
C VAL A 190 1.87 16.63 3.57
N VAL A 191 0.83 16.42 4.38
CA VAL A 191 0.93 16.47 5.85
C VAL A 191 1.90 15.42 6.37
N SER A 192 1.79 14.19 5.88
CA SER A 192 2.65 13.09 6.30
C SER A 192 4.12 13.34 5.95
N ILE A 193 4.43 13.79 4.73
CA ILE A 193 5.81 14.15 4.35
C ILE A 193 6.36 15.29 5.20
N LEU A 194 5.57 16.33 5.46
CA LEU A 194 6.00 17.45 6.30
C LEU A 194 6.32 17.01 7.73
N ILE A 195 5.49 16.13 8.30
CA ILE A 195 5.71 15.54 9.62
C ILE A 195 7.00 14.72 9.62
N SER A 196 7.19 13.84 8.64
CA SER A 196 8.42 13.03 8.49
C SER A 196 9.67 13.90 8.37
N TYR A 197 9.63 14.93 7.52
CA TYR A 197 10.75 15.86 7.34
C TYR A 197 11.09 16.58 8.65
N ARG A 198 10.08 17.09 9.38
CA ARG A 198 10.29 17.77 10.67
C ARG A 198 10.86 16.82 11.73
N LEU A 199 10.36 15.59 11.84
CA LEU A 199 10.82 14.61 12.83
C LEU A 199 12.29 14.24 12.61
N ILE A 200 12.65 13.91 11.38
CA ILE A 200 14.02 13.51 11.00
C ILE A 200 15.00 14.66 11.24
N ASN A 201 14.62 15.90 10.92
CA ASN A 201 15.55 17.03 10.98
C ASN A 201 15.65 17.70 12.35
N LYS A 202 14.59 17.66 13.19
CA LYS A 202 14.58 18.34 14.50
C LYS A 202 14.71 17.42 15.72
N ARG A 203 14.36 16.14 15.63
CA ARG A 203 14.19 15.28 16.82
C ARG A 203 14.99 13.98 16.76
N VAL A 204 15.33 13.48 15.57
CA VAL A 204 16.29 12.37 15.42
C VAL A 204 17.71 12.94 15.53
N CYS A 205 18.06 13.40 16.73
CA CYS A 205 19.46 13.47 17.15
C CYS A 205 19.77 12.12 17.79
N VAL A 206 20.79 11.46 17.25
CA VAL A 206 21.42 10.32 17.93
C VAL A 206 21.97 10.79 19.28
#